data_AF-A0A078HWT7-F1
#
_entry.id   AF-A0A078HWT7-F1
#
_cell.length_a   1.000
_cell.length_b   1.000
_cell.length_c   1.000
_cell.angle_alpha   90.00
_cell.angle_beta   90.00
_cell.angle_gamma   90.00
#
_symmetry.space_group_name_H-M   'P 1'
#
loop_
_entity.id
_entity.type
_entity.pdbx_description
1 polymer ?
#
loop_
_entity_poly.entity_id
_entity_poly.type
_entity_poly.pdbx_seq_one_letter_code
_entity_poly.pdbx_strand_id
1 'polypeptide(L)'
;MKKGPVITNPKLKWYEKQGNLIGNEYFLHAYGPMYVLSAEIVASLASARNGSLRMFNNEDVTIGSWMLAMDVHHEDNRALCEPRCSPKSIAVWDIPKCSGLCNPESRLKELHNMEICSKSPTLPPDDLDQ
;
A
#
# COMPACT_ATOMS: atom_id res chain seq x y z
N MET A 1 6.51 4.55 -2.41
CA MET A 1 5.99 4.50 -3.81
C MET A 1 6.89 3.65 -4.71
N LYS A 2 6.38 3.06 -5.81
CA LYS A 2 7.20 2.32 -6.80
C LYS A 2 6.77 2.54 -8.25
N LYS A 3 7.68 2.26 -9.18
CA LYS A 3 7.40 1.90 -10.59
C LYS A 3 7.97 0.52 -10.89
N GLY A 4 7.51 -0.11 -11.95
CA GLY A 4 8.01 -1.42 -12.34
C GLY A 4 7.36 -1.96 -13.60
N PRO A 5 7.94 -3.02 -14.18
CA PRO A 5 7.50 -3.55 -15.46
C PRO A 5 6.07 -4.09 -15.38
N VAL A 6 5.30 -3.90 -16.45
CA VAL A 6 4.02 -4.57 -16.63
C VAL A 6 4.28 -6.07 -16.77
N ILE A 7 3.58 -6.88 -15.98
CA ILE A 7 3.81 -8.32 -15.94
C ILE A 7 3.10 -8.97 -17.13
N THR A 8 3.83 -9.23 -18.22
CA THR A 8 3.26 -9.79 -19.46
C THR A 8 3.48 -11.29 -19.61
N ASN A 9 4.16 -11.95 -18.66
CA ASN A 9 4.33 -13.39 -18.66
C ASN A 9 3.13 -14.10 -18.01
N PRO A 10 2.37 -14.95 -18.73
CA PRO A 10 1.17 -15.63 -18.24
C PRO A 10 1.42 -16.62 -17.09
N LYS A 11 2.68 -16.97 -16.80
CA LYS A 11 3.05 -17.86 -15.69
C LYS A 11 3.24 -17.14 -14.35
N LEU A 12 3.23 -15.80 -14.35
CA LEU A 12 3.43 -15.01 -13.14
C LEU A 12 2.09 -14.61 -12.50
N LYS A 13 2.06 -14.55 -11.17
CA LYS A 13 0.86 -14.30 -10.36
C LYS A 13 0.03 -13.10 -10.83
N TRP A 14 0.70 -12.02 -11.20
CA TRP A 14 0.09 -10.73 -11.55
C TRP A 14 0.09 -10.46 -13.05
N TYR A 15 0.05 -11.51 -13.88
CA TYR A 15 0.02 -11.39 -15.33
C TYR A 15 -1.12 -10.49 -15.82
N GLU A 16 -0.80 -9.41 -16.53
CA GLU A 16 -1.78 -8.55 -17.17
C GLU A 16 -2.10 -9.02 -18.58
N LYS A 17 -3.30 -9.60 -18.77
CA LYS A 17 -3.77 -10.07 -20.09
C LYS A 17 -3.77 -8.96 -21.13
N GLN A 18 -4.09 -7.74 -20.72
CA GLN A 18 -4.11 -6.55 -21.57
C GLN A 18 -2.86 -5.67 -21.36
N GLY A 19 -1.73 -6.28 -20.97
CA GLY A 19 -0.48 -5.56 -20.67
C GLY A 19 0.00 -4.66 -21.80
N ASN A 20 -0.25 -5.04 -23.04
CA ASN A 20 0.09 -4.25 -24.24
C ASN A 20 -0.65 -2.90 -24.34
N LEU A 21 -1.79 -2.73 -23.65
CA LEU A 21 -2.50 -1.45 -23.57
C LEU A 21 -1.89 -0.50 -22.52
N ILE A 22 -1.15 -1.05 -21.56
CA ILE A 22 -0.53 -0.30 -20.44
C ILE A 22 0.86 0.19 -20.87
N GLY A 23 1.58 -0.63 -21.64
CA GLY A 23 2.96 -0.38 -22.07
C GLY A 23 3.96 -1.22 -21.29
N ASN A 24 5.20 -0.75 -21.19
CA ASN A 24 6.29 -1.52 -20.58
C ASN A 24 6.35 -1.38 -19.06
N GLU A 25 5.83 -0.28 -18.49
CA GLU A 25 5.97 0.06 -17.08
C GLU A 25 4.64 0.57 -16.50
N TYR A 26 4.33 0.21 -15.26
CA TYR A 26 3.23 0.80 -14.51
C TYR A 26 3.57 2.25 -14.11
N PHE A 27 2.54 3.09 -14.02
CA PHE A 27 2.64 4.43 -13.43
C PHE A 27 3.12 4.36 -11.96
N LEU A 28 3.59 5.49 -11.43
CA LEU A 28 3.99 5.59 -10.03
C LEU A 28 2.78 5.36 -9.12
N HIS A 29 2.83 4.39 -8.23
CA HIS A 29 1.75 4.07 -7.30
C HIS A 29 2.25 3.71 -5.90
N ALA A 30 1.36 3.79 -4.92
CA ALA A 30 1.60 3.28 -3.59
C ALA A 30 1.71 1.75 -3.66
N TYR A 31 2.72 1.20 -3.00
CA TYR A 31 3.03 -0.21 -3.02
C TYR A 31 3.37 -0.68 -1.61
N GLY A 32 2.86 -1.84 -1.28
CA GLY A 32 3.13 -2.52 -0.03
C GLY A 32 1.85 -3.03 0.61
N PRO A 33 1.91 -3.42 1.88
CA PRO A 33 0.80 -3.99 2.63
C PRO A 33 -0.23 -2.93 3.04
N MET A 34 0.06 -1.63 2.92
CA MET A 34 -0.84 -0.57 3.33
C MET A 34 -0.67 0.67 2.45
N TYR A 35 -1.80 1.29 2.15
CA TYR A 35 -1.94 2.61 1.55
C TYR A 35 -3.17 3.27 2.20
N VAL A 36 -3.21 4.60 2.19
CA VAL A 36 -4.28 5.38 2.81
C VAL A 36 -4.86 6.31 1.75
N LEU A 37 -6.18 6.37 1.68
CA LEU A 37 -6.93 7.27 0.81
C LEU A 37 -7.66 8.30 1.68
N SER A 38 -7.75 9.54 1.21
CA SER A 38 -8.55 10.57 1.91
C SER A 38 -10.04 10.23 1.82
N ALA A 39 -10.81 10.74 2.79
CA ALA A 39 -12.26 10.54 2.81
C ALA A 39 -12.95 11.03 1.52
N GLU A 40 -12.46 12.13 0.94
CA GLU A 40 -12.96 12.69 -0.33
C GLU A 40 -12.75 11.73 -1.51
N ILE A 41 -11.57 11.12 -1.60
CA ILE A 41 -11.27 10.13 -2.64
C ILE A 41 -12.15 8.90 -2.47
N VAL A 42 -12.30 8.41 -1.24
CA VAL A 42 -13.18 7.26 -0.94
C VAL A 42 -14.63 7.54 -1.34
N ALA A 43 -15.15 8.74 -1.02
CA ALA A 43 -16.50 9.13 -1.42
C ALA A 43 -16.67 9.20 -2.94
N SER A 44 -15.67 9.74 -3.64
CA SER A 44 -15.66 9.82 -5.10
C SER A 44 -15.65 8.43 -5.74
N LEU A 45 -14.83 7.50 -5.24
CA LEU A 45 -14.82 6.10 -5.69
C LEU A 45 -16.15 5.40 -5.43
N ALA A 46 -16.76 5.60 -4.26
CA ALA A 46 -18.07 5.03 -3.91
C ALA A 46 -19.21 5.54 -4.81
N SER A 47 -19.08 6.76 -5.34
CA SER A 47 -20.05 7.35 -6.26
C SER A 47 -19.81 6.98 -7.74
N ALA A 48 -18.68 6.35 -8.06
CA ALA A 48 -18.33 6.02 -9.43
C ALA A 48 -19.31 4.99 -10.02
N ARG A 49 -19.67 5.16 -11.30
CA ARG A 49 -20.55 4.22 -11.98
C ARG A 49 -19.90 2.84 -12.02
N ASN A 50 -20.67 1.80 -11.71
CA ASN A 50 -20.19 0.42 -11.84
C ASN A 50 -19.56 0.17 -13.22
N GLY A 51 -18.36 -0.41 -13.23
CA GLY A 51 -17.60 -0.70 -14.44
C GLY A 51 -16.95 0.51 -15.13
N SER A 52 -17.02 1.71 -14.55
CA SER A 52 -16.32 2.90 -15.09
C SER A 52 -14.83 2.91 -14.75
N LEU A 53 -14.43 2.20 -13.70
CA LEU A 53 -13.05 2.13 -13.23
C LEU A 53 -12.40 0.82 -13.70
N ARG A 54 -11.22 0.93 -14.31
CA ARG A 54 -10.46 -0.22 -14.80
C ARG A 54 -9.87 -0.99 -13.61
N MET A 55 -10.06 -2.31 -13.59
CA MET A 55 -9.39 -3.21 -12.66
C MET A 55 -8.11 -3.77 -13.30
N PHE A 56 -7.10 -4.01 -12.47
CA PHE A 56 -5.86 -4.70 -12.80
C PHE A 56 -5.79 -6.00 -11.99
N ASN A 57 -4.95 -6.94 -12.41
CA ASN A 57 -4.75 -8.20 -11.69
C ASN A 57 -4.00 -8.01 -10.36
N ASN A 58 -3.24 -6.92 -10.23
CA ASN A 58 -2.63 -6.50 -8.97
C ASN A 58 -3.45 -5.37 -8.33
N GLU A 59 -3.72 -5.46 -7.03
CA GLU A 59 -4.65 -4.55 -6.34
C GLU A 59 -4.07 -3.14 -6.15
N ASP A 60 -2.78 -3.05 -5.84
CA ASP A 60 -2.06 -1.79 -5.67
C ASP A 60 -1.99 -0.98 -6.99
N VAL A 61 -1.82 -1.66 -8.12
CA VAL A 61 -1.90 -1.09 -9.47
C VAL A 61 -3.32 -0.62 -9.75
N THR A 62 -4.34 -1.39 -9.36
CA THR A 62 -5.74 -0.99 -9.51
C THR A 62 -6.00 0.36 -8.83
N ILE A 63 -5.68 0.46 -7.54
CA ILE A 63 -5.86 1.69 -6.77
C ILE A 63 -5.04 2.83 -7.37
N GLY A 64 -3.77 2.59 -7.68
CA GLY A 64 -2.92 3.62 -8.28
C GLY A 64 -3.44 4.12 -9.64
N SER A 65 -4.11 3.27 -10.43
CA SER A 65 -4.69 3.69 -11.71
C SER A 65 -5.85 4.67 -11.52
N TRP A 66 -6.64 4.47 -10.47
CA TRP A 66 -7.75 5.36 -10.13
C TRP A 66 -7.21 6.67 -9.58
N MET A 67 -6.17 6.59 -8.74
CA MET A 67 -5.50 7.76 -8.20
C MET A 67 -4.88 8.61 -9.31
N LEU A 68 -4.29 7.96 -10.32
CA LEU A 68 -3.79 8.64 -11.51
C LEU A 68 -4.91 9.30 -12.31
N ALA A 69 -6.03 8.61 -12.51
CA ALA A 69 -7.17 9.13 -13.28
C ALA A 69 -7.87 10.31 -12.59
N MET A 70 -7.82 10.37 -11.25
CA MET A 70 -8.42 11.41 -10.43
C MET A 70 -7.46 12.56 -10.11
N ASP A 71 -6.26 12.56 -10.67
CA ASP A 71 -5.22 13.58 -10.48
C ASP A 71 -4.93 13.90 -9.01
N VAL A 72 -4.83 12.84 -8.18
CA VAL A 72 -4.64 13.02 -6.73
C VAL A 72 -3.22 13.44 -6.37
N HIS A 73 -3.08 14.17 -5.27
CA HIS A 73 -1.78 14.40 -4.65
C HIS A 73 -1.27 13.12 -3.98
N HIS A 74 -0.05 12.72 -4.32
CA HIS A 74 0.59 11.52 -3.78
C HIS A 74 1.58 11.89 -2.68
N GLU A 75 1.45 11.27 -1.50
CA GLU A 75 2.39 11.42 -0.40
C GLU A 75 3.15 10.10 -0.15
N ASP A 76 4.49 10.16 -0.10
CA ASP A 76 5.35 9.01 0.24
C ASP A 76 5.83 9.13 1.69
N ASN A 77 4.94 8.88 2.66
CA ASN A 77 5.30 8.92 4.07
C ASN A 77 5.86 7.56 4.54
N ARG A 78 7.17 7.51 4.78
CA ARG A 78 7.88 6.29 5.24
C ARG A 78 7.54 5.89 6.67
N ALA A 79 6.85 6.73 7.45
CA ALA A 79 6.26 6.32 8.73
C ALA A 79 5.17 5.25 8.55
N LEU A 80 4.48 5.22 7.39
CA LEU A 80 3.49 4.18 7.09
C LEU A 80 4.15 2.79 6.92
N CYS A 81 5.46 2.75 6.67
CA CYS A 81 6.11 1.55 6.23
C CYS A 81 7.62 1.52 6.50
N GLU A 82 8.01 0.70 7.47
CA GLU A 82 9.38 0.65 7.99
C GLU A 82 9.92 -0.79 8.00
N PRO A 83 11.17 -1.05 7.59
CA PRO A 83 11.79 -2.35 7.79
C PRO A 83 11.88 -2.79 9.26
N ARG A 84 11.83 -1.86 10.21
CA ARG A 84 11.89 -2.15 11.64
C ARG A 84 10.87 -1.34 12.41
N CYS A 85 10.29 -1.98 13.42
CA CYS A 85 9.39 -1.29 14.32
C CYS A 85 10.09 -0.15 15.07
N SER A 86 9.45 1.02 15.11
CA SER A 86 9.87 2.21 15.81
C SER A 86 8.62 2.95 16.36
N PRO A 87 8.77 3.94 17.25
CA PRO A 87 7.62 4.70 17.77
C PRO A 87 6.89 5.51 16.69
N LYS A 88 7.50 5.67 15.50
CA LYS A 88 6.92 6.39 14.37
C LYS A 88 6.44 5.47 13.25
N SER A 89 6.68 4.16 13.33
CA SER A 89 6.24 3.22 12.30
C SER A 89 4.81 2.76 12.55
N ILE A 90 3.97 2.79 11.51
CA ILE A 90 2.60 2.26 11.57
C ILE A 90 2.58 0.78 11.15
N ALA A 91 3.44 0.37 10.21
CA ALA A 91 3.57 -1.02 9.79
C ALA A 91 5.02 -1.42 9.53
N VAL A 92 5.32 -2.71 9.70
CA VAL A 92 6.64 -3.31 9.46
C VAL A 92 6.59 -4.25 8.25
N TRP A 93 7.63 -4.23 7.43
CA TRP A 93 7.73 -5.09 6.24
C TRP A 93 9.16 -5.54 5.93
N ASP A 94 9.31 -6.55 5.06
CA ASP A 94 10.60 -7.14 4.71
C ASP A 94 11.00 -6.89 3.23
N ILE A 95 10.45 -5.87 2.58
CA ILE A 95 10.82 -5.54 1.19
C ILE A 95 12.28 -5.06 1.14
N PRO A 96 13.11 -5.54 0.18
CA PRO A 96 12.79 -6.38 -0.98
C PRO A 96 12.97 -7.89 -0.78
N LYS A 97 13.23 -8.37 0.44
CA LYS A 97 13.49 -9.79 0.74
C LYS A 97 12.30 -10.68 0.40
N CYS A 98 11.08 -10.21 0.65
CA CYS A 98 9.84 -10.86 0.22
C CYS A 98 8.72 -9.81 0.05
N SER A 99 7.59 -10.23 -0.54
CA SER A 99 6.39 -9.39 -0.62
C SER A 99 5.65 -9.40 0.71
N GLY A 100 5.60 -8.26 1.40
CA GLY A 100 4.98 -8.13 2.73
C GLY A 100 5.96 -8.48 3.86
N LEU A 101 5.57 -9.40 4.75
CA LEU A 101 6.36 -9.85 5.89
C LEU A 101 6.82 -11.30 5.65
N CYS A 102 8.10 -11.60 5.85
CA CYS A 102 8.65 -12.92 5.60
C CYS A 102 8.36 -13.82 6.81
N ASN A 103 7.71 -14.97 6.61
CA ASN A 103 7.25 -15.84 7.70
C ASN A 103 6.33 -15.09 8.68
N PRO A 104 5.18 -14.57 8.21
CA PRO A 104 4.36 -13.65 8.99
C PRO A 104 3.87 -14.26 10.31
N GLU A 105 3.62 -15.56 10.36
CA GLU A 105 3.15 -16.26 11.57
C GLU A 105 4.14 -16.20 12.75
N SER A 106 5.45 -16.29 12.47
CA SER A 106 6.47 -16.17 13.51
C SER A 106 6.79 -14.70 13.78
N ARG A 107 6.94 -13.89 12.72
CA ARG A 107 7.32 -12.48 12.84
C ARG A 107 6.29 -11.63 13.55
N LEU A 108 5.00 -11.85 13.34
CA LEU A 108 3.96 -11.11 14.05
C LEU A 108 4.01 -11.36 15.56
N LYS A 109 4.29 -12.60 15.99
CA LYS A 109 4.46 -12.91 17.42
C LYS A 109 5.67 -12.20 18.01
N GLU A 110 6.79 -12.20 17.30
CA GLU A 110 8.00 -11.48 17.71
C GLU A 110 7.74 -9.97 17.85
N LEU A 111 7.08 -9.36 16.85
CA LEU A 111 6.73 -7.94 16.86
C LEU A 111 5.78 -7.59 18.01
N HIS A 112 4.74 -8.39 18.26
CA HIS A 112 3.82 -8.15 19.38
C HIS A 112 4.50 -8.29 20.76
N ASN A 113 5.60 -9.05 20.87
CA ASN A 113 6.37 -9.14 22.11
C ASN A 113 7.31 -7.94 22.32
N MET A 114 7.55 -7.12 21.30
CA MET A 114 8.34 -5.90 21.43
C MET A 114 7.49 -4.78 22.03
N GLU A 115 7.92 -4.23 23.17
CA GLU A 115 7.21 -3.16 23.88
C GLU A 115 6.92 -1.94 22.99
N ILE A 116 7.87 -1.60 22.11
CA ILE A 116 7.76 -0.48 21.16
C ILE A 116 6.65 -0.66 20.11
N CYS A 117 6.25 -1.90 19.81
CA CYS A 117 5.19 -2.21 18.85
C CYS A 117 3.86 -2.52 19.53
N SER A 118 3.88 -3.01 20.78
CA SER A 118 2.69 -3.45 21.49
C SER A 118 2.10 -2.41 22.43
N LYS A 119 2.89 -1.43 22.89
CA LYS A 119 2.46 -0.43 23.87
C LYS A 119 2.51 1.01 23.38
N SER A 120 2.96 1.28 22.15
CA SER A 120 2.86 2.64 21.61
C SER A 120 1.39 2.99 21.41
N PRO A 121 0.85 4.05 22.02
CA PRO A 121 -0.50 4.48 21.72
C PRO A 121 -0.53 4.95 20.26
N THR A 122 -1.53 4.50 19.51
CA THR A 122 -1.91 5.08 18.22
C THR A 122 -2.58 6.46 18.37
N LEU A 123 -2.79 6.90 19.61
CA LEU A 123 -3.35 8.19 19.99
C LEU A 123 -2.24 9.06 20.59
N PRO A 124 -2.22 10.38 20.34
CA PRO A 124 -1.39 11.28 21.12
C PRO A 124 -1.74 11.13 22.62
N PRO A 125 -0.77 11.33 23.53
CA PRO A 125 -1.07 11.38 24.96
C PRO A 125 -2.12 12.45 25.23
N ASP A 126 -3.08 12.16 26.12
CA ASP A 126 -4.20 13.05 26.51
C ASP A 126 -3.73 14.37 27.18
N ASP A 127 -2.43 14.67 27.18
CA ASP A 127 -1.81 15.80 27.86
C ASP A 127 -1.62 17.03 26.95
N LEU A 128 -2.65 17.41 26.18
CA LEU A 128 -2.69 18.70 25.47
C LEU A 128 -3.92 19.58 25.77
N ASP A 129 -4.78 19.17 26.71
CA ASP A 129 -5.83 20.02 27.27
C ASP A 129 -5.59 20.25 28.77
N GLN A 130 -4.55 21.04 29.11
CA GLN A 130 -4.47 21.72 30.41
C GLN A 130 -3.78 23.07 30.30
#